data_AF-A0A6G1RHE4-F1
#
_entry.id   AF-A0A6G1RHE4-F1
#
_cell.length_a   1.000
_cell.length_b   1.000
_cell.length_c   1.000
_cell.angle_alpha   90.00
_cell.angle_beta   90.00
_cell.angle_gamma   90.00
#
_symmetry.space_group_name_H-M   'P 1'
#
loop_
_entity.id
_entity.type
_entity.pdbx_description
1 polymer ?
#
loop_
_entity_poly.entity_id
_entity_poly.type
_entity_poly.pdbx_seq_one_letter_code
_entity_poly.pdbx_strand_id
1 'polypeptide(L)'
;FPQQYDVTTVILEVVKNSVFGWDHVTQGLVDLGFSLMESYEPKKPFGGKAADTGYGLSKIPAQQACRLGASILLETFKVHEPIRSDILEQVLNRVLTKAASPVSHFIDLLSNIVASAPLVLQTSSSKVTETFDNLSFLPIDTVQGLLRAVQVKLCISP
;
A
#
# COMPACT_ATOMS: atom_id res chain seq x y z
N PHE A 1 -14.37 -24.55 25.09
CA PHE A 1 -14.04 -23.14 24.78
C PHE A 1 -14.26 -22.91 23.29
N PRO A 2 -14.91 -21.83 22.85
CA PRO A 2 -15.02 -21.55 21.41
C PRO A 2 -13.64 -21.20 20.85
N GLN A 3 -13.31 -21.77 19.69
CA GLN A 3 -12.06 -21.52 18.99
C GLN A 3 -12.07 -20.06 18.50
N GLN A 4 -11.08 -19.27 18.91
CA GLN A 4 -10.88 -17.92 18.38
C GLN A 4 -9.95 -18.02 17.18
N TYR A 5 -10.42 -17.53 16.04
CA TYR A 5 -9.61 -17.42 14.82
C TYR A 5 -9.18 -15.96 14.63
N ASP A 6 -7.91 -15.76 14.35
CA ASP A 6 -7.40 -14.46 13.93
C ASP A 6 -7.78 -14.23 12.46
N VAL A 7 -8.70 -13.27 12.25
CA VAL A 7 -9.20 -12.89 10.93
C VAL A 7 -8.08 -12.45 10.00
N THR A 8 -7.01 -11.83 10.52
CA THR A 8 -5.83 -11.44 9.73
C THR A 8 -5.19 -12.68 9.10
N THR A 9 -4.94 -13.69 9.93
CA THR A 9 -4.33 -14.94 9.49
C THR A 9 -5.22 -15.65 8.47
N VAL A 10 -6.53 -15.73 8.73
CA VAL A 10 -7.50 -16.38 7.82
C VAL A 10 -7.53 -15.68 6.45
N ILE A 11 -7.59 -14.35 6.40
CA ILE A 11 -7.62 -13.63 5.11
C ILE A 11 -6.31 -13.82 4.34
N LEU A 12 -5.16 -13.74 5.02
CA LEU A 12 -3.86 -13.97 4.35
C LEU A 12 -3.71 -15.41 3.86
N GLU A 13 -4.35 -16.38 4.53
CA GLU A 13 -4.47 -17.75 4.04
C GLU A 13 -5.35 -17.83 2.78
N VAL A 14 -6.45 -17.09 2.71
CA VAL A 14 -7.25 -16.98 1.47
C VAL A 14 -6.43 -16.41 0.32
N VAL A 15 -5.63 -15.35 0.55
CA VAL A 15 -4.74 -14.78 -0.48
C VAL A 15 -3.79 -15.86 -1.02
N LYS A 16 -3.13 -16.61 -0.13
CA LYS A 16 -2.20 -17.68 -0.53
C LYS A 16 -2.88 -18.82 -1.30
N ASN A 17 -4.12 -19.15 -0.96
CA ASN A 17 -4.86 -20.24 -1.57
C ASN A 17 -5.68 -19.81 -2.80
N SER A 18 -5.79 -18.51 -3.09
CA SER A 18 -6.56 -17.95 -4.22
C SER A 18 -5.93 -18.20 -5.59
N VAL A 19 -5.24 -19.33 -5.78
CA VAL A 19 -4.58 -19.72 -7.04
C VAL A 19 -5.60 -20.13 -8.11
N PHE A 20 -5.18 -20.09 -9.38
CA PHE A 20 -5.87 -20.50 -10.61
C PHE A 20 -7.42 -20.64 -10.56
N GLY A 21 -8.12 -19.75 -11.26
CA GLY A 21 -9.59 -19.79 -11.40
C GLY A 21 -10.35 -19.03 -10.31
N TRP A 22 -9.64 -18.23 -9.50
CA TRP A 22 -10.18 -17.40 -8.42
C TRP A 22 -10.19 -15.90 -8.76
N ASP A 23 -10.27 -15.54 -10.04
CA ASP A 23 -10.10 -14.16 -10.53
C ASP A 23 -11.02 -13.14 -9.82
N HIS A 24 -12.29 -13.51 -9.59
CA HIS A 24 -13.22 -12.67 -8.84
C HIS A 24 -12.84 -12.47 -7.36
N VAL A 25 -12.25 -13.50 -6.73
CA VAL A 25 -11.77 -13.40 -5.35
C VAL A 25 -10.52 -12.53 -5.31
N THR A 26 -9.62 -12.68 -6.27
CA THR A 26 -8.43 -11.83 -6.41
C THR A 26 -8.81 -10.36 -6.55
N GLN A 27 -9.78 -10.02 -7.41
CA GLN A 27 -10.27 -8.65 -7.53
C GLN A 27 -10.88 -8.15 -6.21
N GLY A 28 -11.73 -8.96 -5.56
CA GLY A 28 -12.33 -8.62 -4.28
C GLY A 28 -11.31 -8.41 -3.15
N LEU A 29 -10.20 -9.16 -3.16
CA LEU A 29 -9.08 -8.98 -2.23
C LEU A 29 -8.36 -7.66 -2.46
N VAL A 30 -8.16 -7.26 -3.72
CA VAL A 30 -7.58 -5.95 -4.07
C VAL A 30 -8.50 -4.82 -3.58
N ASP A 31 -9.79 -4.91 -3.88
CA ASP A 31 -10.77 -3.89 -3.48
C ASP A 31 -10.89 -3.78 -1.95
N LEU A 32 -10.87 -4.93 -1.25
CA LEU A 32 -10.85 -4.99 0.21
C LEU A 32 -9.58 -4.35 0.78
N GLY A 33 -8.41 -4.68 0.21
CA GLY A 33 -7.12 -4.17 0.65
C GLY A 33 -7.06 -2.64 0.58
N PHE A 34 -7.47 -2.06 -0.54
CA PHE A 34 -7.59 -0.61 -0.67
C PHE A 34 -8.63 -0.03 0.27
N SER A 35 -9.83 -0.61 0.34
CA SER A 35 -10.90 -0.13 1.22
C SER A 35 -10.46 -0.05 2.68
N LEU A 36 -9.70 -1.04 3.17
CA LEU A 36 -9.14 -1.05 4.53
C LEU A 36 -8.09 0.06 4.72
N MET A 37 -7.17 0.24 3.77
CA MET A 37 -6.16 1.30 3.86
C MET A 37 -6.81 2.69 3.86
N GLU A 38 -7.84 2.90 3.05
CA GLU A 38 -8.53 4.19 2.91
C GLU A 38 -9.49 4.49 4.06
N SER A 39 -10.14 3.46 4.62
CA SER A 39 -11.06 3.66 5.75
C SER A 39 -10.32 3.91 7.07
N TYR A 40 -9.11 3.37 7.19
CA TYR A 40 -8.34 3.38 8.43
C TYR A 40 -7.02 4.17 8.33
N GLU A 41 -7.01 5.21 7.50
CA GLU A 41 -5.85 6.07 7.27
C GLU A 41 -5.21 6.57 8.58
N PRO A 42 -3.87 6.65 8.68
CA PRO A 42 -3.18 7.22 9.82
C PRO A 42 -3.56 8.71 9.97
N LYS A 43 -4.44 9.02 10.92
CA LYS A 43 -4.82 10.40 11.22
C LYS A 43 -3.64 11.14 11.85
N LYS A 44 -3.23 12.27 11.27
CA LYS A 44 -2.32 13.22 11.94
C LYS A 44 -2.92 13.57 13.31
N PRO A 45 -2.15 13.51 14.41
CA PRO A 45 -2.63 14.03 15.68
C PRO A 45 -2.96 15.52 15.49
N PHE A 46 -4.24 15.86 15.68
CA PHE A 46 -4.69 17.24 15.62
C PHE A 46 -4.13 17.98 16.84
N GLY A 47 -3.35 19.03 16.61
CA GLY A 47 -2.67 19.82 17.65
C GLY A 47 -1.18 19.48 17.75
N GLY A 48 -0.36 20.29 17.08
CA GLY A 48 1.09 20.17 17.13
C GLY A 48 1.63 20.39 18.54
N LYS A 49 1.99 19.29 19.21
CA LYS A 49 3.08 19.21 20.18
C LYS A 49 3.59 17.77 20.13
N ALA A 50 4.89 17.63 19.86
CA ALA A 50 5.60 16.40 20.16
C ALA A 50 5.42 16.15 21.66
N ALA A 51 4.57 15.19 22.00
CA ALA A 51 4.45 14.64 23.33
C ALA A 51 4.79 13.17 23.21
N ASP A 52 6.01 12.85 23.60
CA ASP A 52 6.40 11.51 24.00
C ASP A 52 5.38 10.96 25.01
N THR A 53 5.21 9.64 24.97
CA THR A 53 4.54 8.82 25.99
C THR A 53 3.04 9.06 26.22
N GLY A 54 2.23 8.44 25.37
CA GLY A 54 0.80 8.22 25.59
C GLY A 54 0.25 7.18 24.62
N TYR A 55 0.48 5.90 24.90
CA TYR A 55 -0.02 4.76 24.14
C TYR A 55 -1.56 4.77 24.11
N GLY A 56 -2.13 5.43 23.11
CA GLY A 56 -3.56 5.46 22.84
C GLY A 56 -4.05 4.10 22.35
N LEU A 57 -4.57 3.29 23.27
CA LEU A 57 -5.18 1.97 23.02
C LEU A 57 -6.29 2.00 21.95
N SER A 58 -6.89 3.16 21.62
CA SER A 58 -7.94 3.26 20.60
C SER A 58 -7.45 3.30 19.15
N LYS A 59 -6.15 3.54 18.90
CA LYS A 59 -5.58 3.54 17.54
C LYS A 59 -5.15 2.16 17.05
N ILE A 60 -5.06 1.18 17.95
CA ILE A 60 -4.52 -0.16 17.66
C ILE A 60 -5.39 -0.90 16.62
N PRO A 61 -6.74 -0.95 16.74
CA PRO A 61 -7.55 -1.69 15.77
C PRO A 61 -7.56 -1.04 14.38
N ALA A 62 -7.64 0.28 14.31
CA ALA A 62 -7.58 1.00 13.03
C ALA A 62 -6.22 0.83 12.35
N GLN A 63 -5.12 0.95 13.10
CA GLN A 63 -3.79 0.73 12.54
C GLN A 63 -3.60 -0.72 12.10
N GLN A 64 -4.12 -1.69 12.85
CA GLN A 64 -4.11 -3.10 12.45
C GLN A 64 -4.92 -3.33 11.17
N ALA A 65 -6.09 -2.72 11.03
CA ALA A 65 -6.90 -2.80 9.82
C ALA A 65 -6.20 -2.19 8.60
N CYS A 66 -5.59 -1.01 8.74
CA CYS A 66 -4.80 -0.40 7.68
C CYS A 66 -3.59 -1.27 7.29
N ARG A 67 -2.88 -1.85 8.27
CA ARG A 67 -1.77 -2.78 8.03
C ARG A 67 -2.25 -4.05 7.34
N LEU A 68 -3.38 -4.60 7.75
CA LEU A 68 -4.00 -5.75 7.10
C LEU A 68 -4.30 -5.44 5.63
N GLY A 69 -4.88 -4.27 5.33
CA GLY A 69 -5.10 -3.83 3.95
C GLY A 69 -3.82 -3.83 3.12
N ALA A 70 -2.73 -3.26 3.65
CA ALA A 70 -1.43 -3.26 3.00
C ALA A 70 -0.86 -4.68 2.82
N SER A 71 -1.01 -5.55 3.82
CA SER A 71 -0.57 -6.95 3.74
C SER A 71 -1.36 -7.74 2.70
N ILE A 72 -2.68 -7.55 2.61
CA ILE A 72 -3.51 -8.17 1.57
C ILE A 72 -3.01 -7.76 0.19
N LEU A 73 -2.84 -6.46 -0.06
CA LEU A 73 -2.36 -5.96 -1.36
C LEU A 73 -0.97 -6.50 -1.70
N LEU A 74 -0.04 -6.48 -0.75
CA LEU A 74 1.32 -6.93 -0.97
C LEU A 74 1.41 -8.44 -1.25
N GLU A 75 0.68 -9.26 -0.48
CA GLU A 75 0.69 -10.71 -0.69
C GLU A 75 -0.04 -11.08 -1.98
N THR A 76 -1.15 -10.40 -2.29
CA THR A 76 -1.87 -10.58 -3.56
C THR A 76 -0.96 -10.23 -4.74
N PHE A 77 -0.24 -9.11 -4.66
CA PHE A 77 0.76 -8.69 -5.65
C PHE A 77 1.86 -9.74 -5.86
N LYS A 78 2.34 -10.38 -4.80
CA LYS A 78 3.39 -11.41 -4.89
C LYS A 78 2.89 -12.67 -5.58
N VAL A 79 1.69 -13.13 -5.22
CA VAL A 79 1.11 -14.39 -5.70
C VAL A 79 0.59 -14.25 -7.14
N HIS A 80 0.00 -13.11 -7.50
CA HIS A 80 -0.76 -12.94 -8.75
C HIS A 80 -0.08 -11.97 -9.71
N GLU A 81 0.74 -12.50 -10.61
CA GLU A 81 1.46 -11.70 -11.61
C GLU A 81 0.57 -10.83 -12.52
N PRO A 82 -0.59 -11.29 -13.04
CA PRO A 82 -1.39 -10.50 -13.99
C PRO A 82 -1.93 -9.17 -13.43
N ILE A 83 -2.07 -9.04 -12.11
CA ILE A 83 -2.66 -7.86 -11.47
C ILE A 83 -1.62 -6.94 -10.81
N ARG A 84 -0.32 -7.23 -10.99
CA ARG A 84 0.76 -6.46 -10.37
C ARG A 84 0.76 -5.00 -10.83
N SER A 85 0.61 -4.78 -12.13
CA SER A 85 0.51 -3.44 -12.72
C SER A 85 -0.69 -2.69 -12.16
N ASP A 86 -1.87 -3.33 -12.14
CA ASP A 86 -3.10 -2.71 -11.63
C ASP A 86 -2.97 -2.27 -10.16
N ILE A 87 -2.40 -3.12 -9.29
CA ILE A 87 -2.14 -2.77 -7.89
C ILE A 87 -1.18 -1.58 -7.82
N LEU A 88 -0.06 -1.63 -8.55
CA LEU A 88 0.95 -0.57 -8.54
C LEU A 88 0.34 0.77 -8.99
N GLU A 89 -0.39 0.77 -10.09
CA GLU A 89 -1.00 1.98 -10.65
C GLU A 89 -2.03 2.57 -9.70
N GLN A 90 -2.82 1.72 -9.04
CA GLN A 90 -3.76 2.17 -8.02
C GLN A 90 -3.07 2.76 -6.77
N VAL A 91 -1.91 2.23 -6.37
CA VAL A 91 -1.09 2.81 -5.29
C VAL A 91 -0.56 4.19 -5.72
N LEU A 92 0.03 4.29 -6.92
CA LEU A 92 0.56 5.55 -7.45
C LEU A 92 -0.53 6.62 -7.58
N ASN A 93 -1.70 6.27 -8.10
CA ASN A 93 -2.85 7.18 -8.21
C ASN A 93 -3.26 7.76 -6.85
N ARG A 94 -3.27 6.94 -5.80
CA ARG A 94 -3.63 7.39 -4.44
C ARG A 94 -2.56 8.28 -3.82
N VAL A 95 -1.28 8.04 -4.12
CA VAL A 95 -0.19 8.95 -3.73
C VAL A 95 -0.34 10.31 -4.40
N LEU A 96 -0.74 10.35 -5.68
CA LEU A 96 -0.89 11.59 -6.44
C LEU A 96 -2.14 12.40 -6.06
N THR A 97 -3.27 11.73 -5.87
CA THR A 97 -4.58 12.40 -5.74
C THR A 97 -4.88 12.86 -4.31
N LYS A 98 -4.27 12.25 -3.30
CA LYS A 98 -4.52 12.58 -1.88
C LYS A 98 -3.60 13.68 -1.34
N ALA A 99 -3.56 14.84 -2.01
CA ALA A 99 -2.73 15.97 -1.58
C ALA A 99 -3.07 16.51 -0.17
N ALA A 100 -4.30 16.26 0.32
CA ALA A 100 -4.80 16.77 1.60
C ALA A 100 -4.74 15.75 2.77
N SER A 101 -4.51 14.45 2.51
CA SER A 101 -4.45 13.42 3.55
C SER A 101 -3.08 12.72 3.62
N PRO A 102 -2.70 12.12 4.77
CA PRO A 102 -1.40 11.47 4.91
C PRO A 102 -1.29 10.21 4.02
N VAL A 103 -0.45 10.26 2.99
CA VAL A 103 -0.22 9.15 2.05
C VAL A 103 0.93 8.20 2.43
N SER A 104 1.53 8.37 3.61
CA SER A 104 2.73 7.63 4.03
C SER A 104 2.54 6.10 3.98
N HIS A 105 1.37 5.61 4.36
CA HIS A 105 1.02 4.19 4.33
C HIS A 105 0.97 3.61 2.90
N PHE A 106 0.61 4.42 1.89
CA PHE A 106 0.70 4.02 0.48
C PHE A 106 2.15 4.06 -0.03
N ILE A 107 2.95 5.02 0.43
CA ILE A 107 4.39 5.08 0.11
C ILE A 107 5.13 3.87 0.69
N ASP A 108 4.81 3.47 1.93
CA ASP A 108 5.38 2.28 2.57
C ASP A 108 5.00 1.02 1.78
N LEU A 109 3.74 0.90 1.34
CA LEU A 109 3.30 -0.21 0.48
C LEU A 109 4.05 -0.20 -0.87
N LEU A 110 4.17 0.96 -1.52
CA LEU A 110 4.92 1.13 -2.76
C LEU A 110 6.37 0.65 -2.60
N SER A 111 7.04 1.06 -1.51
CA SER A 111 8.41 0.62 -1.22
C SER A 111 8.51 -0.90 -1.09
N ASN A 112 7.53 -1.55 -0.44
CA ASN A 112 7.50 -3.00 -0.31
C ASN A 112 7.20 -3.73 -1.63
N ILE A 113 6.33 -3.16 -2.47
CA ILE A 113 6.02 -3.66 -3.81
C ILE A 113 7.28 -3.63 -4.68
N VAL A 114 7.95 -2.47 -4.74
CA VAL A 114 9.18 -2.28 -5.53
C VAL A 114 10.31 -3.18 -5.01
N ALA A 115 10.42 -3.35 -3.70
CA ALA A 115 11.38 -4.28 -3.12
C ALA A 115 11.10 -5.74 -3.50
N SER A 116 9.81 -6.13 -3.61
CA SER A 116 9.39 -7.49 -3.91
C SER A 116 9.55 -7.85 -5.39
N ALA A 117 9.23 -6.94 -6.31
CA ALA A 117 9.37 -7.18 -7.76
C ALA A 117 9.79 -5.90 -8.51
N PRO A 118 11.09 -5.54 -8.52
CA PRO A 118 11.58 -4.29 -9.11
C PRO A 118 11.15 -4.00 -10.55
N LEU A 119 11.08 -5.05 -11.38
CA LEU A 119 10.79 -4.93 -12.82
C LEU A 119 9.33 -4.51 -13.10
N VAL A 120 8.46 -4.55 -12.09
CA VAL A 120 7.07 -4.06 -12.23
C VAL A 120 7.03 -2.58 -12.63
N LEU A 121 8.00 -1.78 -12.18
CA LEU A 121 8.08 -0.36 -12.54
C LEU A 121 8.33 -0.15 -14.03
N GLN A 122 9.02 -1.08 -14.69
CA GLN A 122 9.24 -1.02 -16.14
C GLN A 122 7.95 -1.36 -16.90
N THR A 123 7.18 -2.32 -16.37
CA THR A 123 5.91 -2.77 -16.95
C THR A 123 4.86 -1.65 -16.90
N SER A 124 4.84 -0.87 -15.82
CA SER A 124 3.99 0.32 -15.66
C SER A 124 4.77 1.63 -15.88
N SER A 125 5.75 1.64 -16.79
CA SER A 125 6.64 2.79 -17.02
C SER A 125 5.89 4.09 -17.35
N SER A 126 4.83 4.01 -18.16
CA SER A 126 3.97 5.16 -18.49
C SER A 126 3.38 5.82 -17.24
N LYS A 127 2.83 5.01 -16.33
CA LYS A 127 2.25 5.51 -15.06
C LYS A 127 3.33 6.07 -14.13
N VAL A 128 4.48 5.42 -14.08
CA VAL A 128 5.61 5.89 -13.29
C VAL A 128 6.07 7.26 -13.80
N THR A 129 6.28 7.42 -15.11
CA THR A 129 6.64 8.72 -15.73
C THR A 129 5.58 9.79 -15.45
N GLU A 130 4.30 9.49 -15.62
CA GLU A 130 3.21 10.40 -15.27
C GLU A 130 3.29 10.85 -13.80
N THR A 131 3.60 9.93 -12.89
CA THR A 131 3.79 10.26 -11.46
C THR A 131 4.96 11.22 -11.27
N PHE A 132 6.06 11.01 -12.00
CA PHE A 132 7.23 11.90 -11.97
C PHE A 132 6.92 13.30 -12.51
N ASP A 133 6.14 13.41 -13.57
CA ASP A 133 5.72 14.69 -14.16
C ASP A 133 4.87 15.52 -13.18
N ASN A 134 4.15 14.85 -12.29
CA ASN A 134 3.29 15.47 -11.28
C ASN A 134 3.99 15.80 -9.95
N LEU A 135 5.28 15.47 -9.78
CA LEU A 135 5.99 15.66 -8.50
C LEU A 135 6.01 17.11 -8.01
N SER A 136 6.04 18.07 -8.94
CA SER A 136 6.07 19.51 -8.62
C SER A 136 4.82 19.98 -7.89
N PHE A 137 3.72 19.22 -7.97
CA PHE A 137 2.45 19.52 -7.31
C PHE A 137 2.27 18.82 -5.96
N LEU A 138 3.21 17.95 -5.56
CA LEU A 138 3.10 17.16 -4.33
C LEU A 138 3.84 17.84 -3.16
N PRO A 139 3.39 17.61 -1.91
CA PRO A 139 4.14 18.00 -0.73
C PRO A 139 5.54 17.38 -0.71
N ILE A 140 6.54 18.12 -0.21
CA ILE A 140 7.94 17.67 -0.20
C ILE A 140 8.15 16.33 0.51
N ASP A 141 7.42 16.07 1.59
CA ASP A 141 7.49 14.79 2.33
C ASP A 141 7.03 13.61 1.46
N THR A 142 5.97 13.82 0.67
CA THR A 142 5.45 12.83 -0.29
C THR A 142 6.47 12.60 -1.40
N VAL A 143 7.06 13.66 -1.96
CA VAL A 143 8.09 13.56 -2.99
C VAL A 143 9.29 12.77 -2.47
N GLN A 144 9.80 13.10 -1.28
CA GLN A 144 10.94 12.38 -0.70
C GLN A 144 10.63 10.90 -0.45
N GLY A 145 9.45 10.60 0.09
CA GLY A 145 9.02 9.23 0.33
C GLY A 145 8.88 8.44 -0.97
N LEU A 146 8.23 9.02 -1.97
CA LEU A 146 8.06 8.43 -3.29
C LEU A 146 9.40 8.18 -3.96
N LEU A 147 10.29 9.19 -3.99
CA LEU A 147 11.63 9.06 -4.54
C LEU A 147 12.40 7.94 -3.85
N ARG A 148 12.41 7.86 -2.51
CA ARG A 148 13.08 6.77 -1.77
C ARG A 148 12.51 5.39 -2.10
N ALA A 149 11.19 5.28 -2.18
CA ALA A 149 10.51 4.01 -2.48
C ALA A 149 10.89 3.45 -3.87
N VAL A 150 11.12 4.33 -4.85
CA VAL A 150 11.53 3.94 -6.20
C VAL A 150 13.06 4.00 -6.42
N GLN A 151 13.80 4.67 -5.53
CA GLN A 151 15.25 4.91 -5.64
C GLN A 151 16.07 3.63 -5.69
N VAL A 152 15.60 2.58 -5.01
CA VAL A 152 16.35 1.33 -4.84
C VAL A 152 16.65 0.65 -6.18
N LYS A 153 15.97 1.01 -7.29
CA LYS A 153 16.04 0.22 -8.53
C LYS A 153 16.11 1.00 -9.87
N LEU A 154 16.00 2.34 -9.88
CA LEU A 154 16.28 3.13 -11.10
C LEU A 154 17.77 3.10 -11.51
N CYS A 155 18.68 2.71 -10.62
CA CYS A 155 20.10 2.49 -10.95
C CYS A 155 20.38 1.22 -11.81
N ILE A 156 19.36 0.48 -12.27
CA ILE A 156 19.51 -0.74 -13.09
C ILE A 156 19.21 -0.48 -14.59
N SER A 157 18.98 0.76 -14.99
CA SER A 157 18.72 1.10 -16.41
C SER A 157 19.70 2.18 -16.92
N PRO A 158 20.80 1.78 -17.59
CA PRO A 158 21.40 2.54 -18.68
C PRO A 158 20.67 2.32 -20.01
#